data_AF-A0A5E5BVM1-F1
#
_entry.id   AF-A0A5E5BVM1-F1
#
_cell.length_a   1.000
_cell.length_b   1.000
_cell.length_c   1.000
_cell.angle_alpha   90.00
_cell.angle_beta   90.00
_cell.angle_gamma   90.00
#
_symmetry.space_group_name_H-M   'P 1'
#
loop_
_entity.id
_entity.type
_entity.pdbx_description
1 polymer ?
#
loop_
_entity_poly.entity_id
_entity_poly.type
_entity_poly.pdbx_seq_one_letter_code
_entity_poly.pdbx_strand_id
1 'polypeptide(L)'
;MILRGEALRRLAACVLAGAGVVWTAMALAQPPQYKNEAELMGAAIASPEGVGLVLERLVQKCGLYGESTRARGNAALRAWQARHRDYLAEGRRVRAELQATYTDSLARQRFDDLLRTQLPMLVERQFVVYSRSIDDQATEAEKADLCDGYFNAVDDLQFDLKVNDPALAAFFDRRIAARAESGGASQPDGRSAADASSSPSPDATASAPSVPPAK
;
A
#
# COMPACT_ATOMS: atom_id res chain seq x y z
N MET A 1 -32.82 -8.57 -63.21
CA MET A 1 -31.85 -9.67 -63.00
C MET A 1 -30.78 -9.15 -62.07
N ILE A 2 -30.62 -9.82 -60.93
CA ILE A 2 -29.76 -9.49 -59.78
C ILE A 2 -28.31 -9.90 -60.09
N LEU A 3 -27.32 -9.12 -59.61
CA LEU A 3 -25.98 -9.52 -59.10
C LEU A 3 -25.14 -8.23 -58.90
N ARG A 4 -25.15 -7.54 -57.74
CA ARG A 4 -24.35 -7.74 -56.51
C ARG A 4 -22.87 -8.09 -56.74
N GLY A 5 -21.95 -7.21 -56.30
CA GLY A 5 -20.52 -7.52 -56.22
C GLY A 5 -19.58 -6.34 -55.98
N GLU A 6 -19.82 -5.50 -54.96
CA GLU A 6 -18.79 -4.62 -54.40
C GLU A 6 -17.84 -5.48 -53.54
N ALA A 7 -16.72 -5.90 -54.11
CA ALA A 7 -15.62 -6.52 -53.35
C ALA A 7 -14.30 -6.30 -54.08
N LEU A 8 -13.25 -6.09 -53.27
CA LEU A 8 -11.84 -5.87 -53.62
C LEU A 8 -11.47 -4.45 -54.06
N ARG A 9 -11.15 -3.61 -53.07
CA ARG A 9 -10.02 -2.68 -53.21
C ARG A 9 -9.04 -2.81 -52.05
N ARG A 10 -7.91 -3.42 -52.42
CA ARG A 10 -6.53 -3.08 -52.04
C ARG A 10 -6.01 -3.58 -50.69
N LEU A 11 -5.35 -4.73 -50.80
CA LEU A 11 -4.09 -5.05 -50.12
C LEU A 11 -3.17 -3.82 -50.02
N ALA A 12 -2.79 -3.47 -48.79
CA ALA A 12 -1.53 -2.84 -48.49
C ALA A 12 -0.98 -3.51 -47.22
N ALA A 13 -0.13 -4.51 -47.44
CA ALA A 13 0.76 -5.02 -46.42
C ALA A 13 1.79 -3.92 -46.08
N CYS A 14 1.91 -3.58 -44.81
CA CYS A 14 3.12 -2.98 -44.27
C CYS A 14 3.53 -3.80 -43.05
N VAL A 15 4.54 -4.62 -43.28
CA VAL A 15 5.33 -5.29 -42.26
C VAL A 15 6.02 -4.22 -41.43
N LEU A 16 5.76 -4.21 -40.12
CA LEU A 16 6.66 -3.66 -39.13
C LEU A 16 6.87 -4.73 -38.05
N ALA A 17 7.84 -5.59 -38.30
CA ALA A 17 8.53 -6.31 -37.25
C ALA A 17 9.40 -5.27 -36.52
N GLY A 18 8.89 -4.75 -35.41
CA GLY A 18 9.63 -3.96 -34.45
C GLY A 18 9.34 -4.54 -33.08
N ALA A 19 10.37 -5.06 -32.40
CA ALA A 19 10.33 -5.38 -31.00
C ALA A 19 10.04 -4.08 -30.22
N GLY A 20 8.77 -3.85 -29.92
CA GLY A 20 8.32 -2.84 -28.99
C GLY A 20 7.54 -3.58 -27.93
N VAL A 21 8.10 -3.61 -26.71
CA VAL A 21 7.35 -3.95 -25.50
C VAL A 21 6.08 -3.10 -25.55
N VAL A 22 4.97 -3.72 -25.88
CA VAL A 22 3.66 -3.12 -25.73
C VAL A 22 3.50 -3.03 -24.23
N TRP A 23 3.89 -1.89 -23.66
CA TRP A 23 3.36 -1.45 -22.38
C TRP A 23 1.86 -1.42 -22.60
N THR A 24 1.19 -2.50 -22.20
CA THR A 24 -0.23 -2.50 -22.00
C THR A 24 -0.46 -1.36 -21.04
N ALA A 25 -0.95 -0.23 -21.58
CA ALA A 25 -1.46 0.85 -20.77
C ALA A 25 -2.40 0.18 -19.78
N MET A 26 -2.02 0.17 -18.50
CA MET A 26 -2.95 -0.24 -17.46
C MET A 26 -4.18 0.59 -17.70
N ALA A 27 -5.26 -0.04 -18.12
CA ALA A 27 -6.55 0.63 -18.21
C ALA A 27 -6.77 1.21 -16.82
N LEU A 28 -6.66 2.54 -16.69
CA LEU A 28 -6.91 3.22 -15.45
C LEU A 28 -8.38 2.95 -15.16
N ALA A 29 -8.61 1.95 -14.30
CA ALA A 29 -9.94 1.64 -13.81
C ALA A 29 -10.53 2.95 -13.29
N GLN A 30 -11.78 3.22 -13.63
CA GLN A 30 -12.48 4.40 -13.11
C GLN A 30 -12.31 4.42 -11.58
N PRO A 31 -11.90 5.55 -10.99
CA PRO A 31 -11.73 5.63 -9.55
C PRO A 31 -13.01 5.20 -8.83
N PRO A 32 -12.90 4.51 -7.67
CA PRO A 32 -14.06 4.14 -6.88
C PRO A 32 -14.98 5.34 -6.60
N GLN A 33 -16.29 5.10 -6.64
CA GLN A 33 -17.30 6.11 -6.33
C GLN A 33 -17.96 5.75 -5.00
N TYR A 34 -18.02 6.71 -4.08
CA TYR A 34 -18.62 6.55 -2.76
C TYR A 34 -19.85 7.43 -2.62
N LYS A 35 -20.94 6.85 -2.13
CA LYS A 35 -22.23 7.53 -1.97
C LYS A 35 -22.36 8.23 -0.62
N ASN A 36 -21.60 7.79 0.38
CA ASN A 36 -21.70 8.30 1.74
C ASN A 36 -20.40 8.03 2.52
N GLU A 37 -20.32 8.63 3.71
CA GLU A 37 -19.16 8.50 4.59
C GLU A 37 -18.96 7.06 5.11
N ALA A 38 -20.02 6.28 5.29
CA ALA A 38 -19.88 4.89 5.73
C ALA A 38 -19.16 4.02 4.69
N GLU A 39 -19.40 4.25 3.39
CA GLU A 39 -18.66 3.59 2.32
C GLU A 39 -17.18 4.02 2.30
N LEU A 40 -16.89 5.30 2.54
CA LEU A 40 -15.51 5.80 2.71
C LEU A 40 -14.81 5.18 3.93
N MET A 41 -15.50 5.05 5.06
CA MET A 41 -14.99 4.39 6.26
C MET A 41 -14.69 2.91 5.98
N GLY A 42 -15.58 2.21 5.26
CA GLY A 42 -15.37 0.84 4.82
C GLY A 42 -14.18 0.68 3.86
N ALA A 43 -13.95 1.65 2.98
CA ALA A 43 -12.76 1.65 2.12
C ALA A 43 -11.49 1.98 2.90
N ALA A 44 -11.56 2.91 3.85
CA ALA A 44 -10.43 3.36 4.67
C ALA A 44 -9.83 2.23 5.53
N ILE A 45 -10.64 1.27 6.00
CA ILE A 45 -10.13 0.12 6.75
C ILE A 45 -9.46 -0.95 5.88
N ALA A 46 -9.54 -0.87 4.55
CA ALA A 46 -9.06 -1.93 3.66
C ALA A 46 -8.02 -1.43 2.64
N SER A 47 -8.25 -0.27 2.02
CA SER A 47 -7.55 0.15 0.81
C SER A 47 -6.04 0.39 0.98
N PRO A 48 -5.56 1.32 1.84
CA PRO A 48 -4.12 1.59 1.93
C PRO A 48 -3.34 0.36 2.40
N GLU A 49 -3.84 -0.38 3.38
CA GLU A 49 -3.19 -1.62 3.84
C GLU A 49 -3.22 -2.73 2.76
N GLY A 50 -4.36 -2.88 2.07
CA GLY A 50 -4.52 -3.85 0.99
C GLY A 50 -3.55 -3.61 -0.16
N VAL A 51 -3.38 -2.36 -0.60
CA VAL A 51 -2.39 -2.01 -1.64
C VAL A 51 -0.97 -2.35 -1.16
N GLY A 52 -0.63 -2.02 0.09
CA GLY A 52 0.66 -2.37 0.67
C GLY A 52 0.95 -3.87 0.66
N LEU A 53 -0.05 -4.69 0.99
CA LEU A 53 0.06 -6.16 0.96
C LEU A 53 0.17 -6.73 -0.46
N VAL A 54 -0.53 -6.12 -1.44
CA VAL A 54 -0.37 -6.49 -2.86
C VAL A 54 1.06 -6.20 -3.33
N LEU A 55 1.60 -5.03 -3.00
CA LEU A 55 2.98 -4.66 -3.34
C LEU A 55 3.99 -5.58 -2.67
N GLU A 56 3.80 -5.93 -1.39
CA GLU A 56 4.67 -6.88 -0.69
C GLU A 56 4.70 -8.25 -1.40
N ARG A 57 3.54 -8.79 -1.76
CA ARG A 57 3.45 -10.05 -2.52
C ARG A 57 4.09 -9.95 -3.90
N LEU A 58 3.98 -8.79 -4.54
CA LEU A 58 4.64 -8.54 -5.82
C LEU A 58 6.16 -8.56 -5.67
N VAL A 59 6.72 -7.93 -4.62
CA VAL A 59 8.15 -8.01 -4.31
C VAL A 59 8.58 -9.46 -4.05
N GLN A 60 7.81 -10.23 -3.30
CA GLN A 60 8.11 -11.65 -3.03
C GLN A 60 8.14 -12.48 -4.32
N LYS A 61 7.14 -12.33 -5.18
CA LYS A 61 7.07 -13.06 -6.47
C LYS A 61 8.18 -12.63 -7.42
N CYS A 62 8.37 -11.33 -7.60
CA CYS A 62 9.36 -10.78 -8.52
C CYS A 62 10.80 -11.05 -8.05
N GLY A 63 11.01 -11.17 -6.74
CA GLY A 63 12.30 -11.54 -6.17
C GLY A 63 12.74 -12.98 -6.50
N LEU A 64 11.91 -13.79 -7.15
CA LEU A 64 12.30 -15.10 -7.69
C LEU A 64 13.16 -14.99 -8.95
N TYR A 65 13.13 -13.86 -9.66
CA TYR A 65 13.82 -13.68 -10.95
C TYR A 65 15.17 -12.96 -10.84
N GLY A 66 15.64 -12.67 -9.63
CA GLY A 66 16.97 -12.11 -9.40
C GLY A 66 17.07 -11.22 -8.18
N GLU A 67 18.29 -11.10 -7.64
CA GLU A 67 18.56 -10.26 -6.47
C GLU A 67 18.40 -8.76 -6.80
N SER A 68 18.75 -8.33 -8.02
CA SER A 68 18.53 -6.96 -8.49
C SER A 68 17.04 -6.59 -8.48
N THR A 69 16.19 -7.44 -9.05
CA THR A 69 14.72 -7.25 -9.08
C THR A 69 14.14 -7.24 -7.67
N ARG A 70 14.62 -8.13 -6.78
CA ARG A 70 14.23 -8.12 -5.36
C ARG A 70 14.62 -6.82 -4.65
N ALA A 71 15.85 -6.35 -4.83
CA ALA A 71 16.33 -5.11 -4.23
C ALA A 71 15.55 -3.90 -4.74
N ARG A 72 15.27 -3.85 -6.05
CA ARG A 72 14.44 -2.83 -6.71
C ARG A 72 13.03 -2.79 -6.13
N GLY A 73 12.37 -3.95 -6.05
CA GLY A 73 11.03 -4.07 -5.49
C GLY A 73 10.95 -3.63 -4.03
N ASN A 74 11.92 -4.06 -3.20
CA ASN A 74 12.01 -3.63 -1.81
C ASN A 74 12.21 -2.11 -1.67
N ALA A 75 12.99 -1.49 -2.56
CA ALA A 75 13.17 -0.04 -2.57
C ALA A 75 11.86 0.69 -2.93
N ALA A 76 11.17 0.23 -3.96
CA ALA A 76 9.88 0.79 -4.39
C ALA A 76 8.81 0.65 -3.29
N LEU A 77 8.71 -0.52 -2.64
CA LEU A 77 7.79 -0.76 -1.52
C LEU A 77 8.06 0.19 -0.35
N ARG A 78 9.33 0.35 0.05
CA ARG A 78 9.68 1.30 1.13
C ARG A 78 9.35 2.75 0.76
N ALA A 79 9.61 3.15 -0.49
CA ALA A 79 9.28 4.49 -0.96
C ALA A 79 7.77 4.74 -0.92
N TRP A 80 6.97 3.78 -1.40
CA TRP A 80 5.51 3.85 -1.32
C TRP A 80 5.01 3.90 0.13
N GLN A 81 5.54 3.06 1.02
CA GLN A 81 5.19 3.05 2.44
C GLN A 81 5.51 4.39 3.12
N ALA A 82 6.64 5.01 2.77
CA ALA A 82 7.01 6.32 3.29
C ALA A 82 6.02 7.41 2.87
N ARG A 83 5.58 7.42 1.59
CA ARG A 83 4.56 8.35 1.09
C ARG A 83 3.18 8.11 1.72
N HIS A 84 2.85 6.86 2.05
CA HIS A 84 1.54 6.47 2.60
C HIS A 84 1.50 6.35 4.12
N ARG A 85 2.59 6.69 4.83
CA ARG A 85 2.71 6.50 6.28
C ARG A 85 1.50 7.04 7.05
N ASP A 86 1.07 8.25 6.72
CA ASP A 86 0.01 8.93 7.45
C ASP A 86 -1.38 8.35 7.10
N TYR A 87 -1.59 7.94 5.84
CA TYR A 87 -2.80 7.21 5.43
C TYR A 87 -2.90 5.82 6.06
N LEU A 88 -1.79 5.10 6.15
CA LEU A 88 -1.73 3.81 6.85
C LEU A 88 -2.04 3.99 8.34
N ALA A 89 -1.53 5.05 8.96
CA ALA A 89 -1.83 5.36 10.36
C ALA A 89 -3.30 5.74 10.58
N GLU A 90 -3.87 6.59 9.74
CA GLU A 90 -5.28 6.97 9.86
C GLU A 90 -6.21 5.79 9.51
N GLY A 91 -5.86 4.93 8.55
CA GLY A 91 -6.63 3.70 8.27
C GLY A 91 -6.73 2.77 9.48
N ARG A 92 -5.62 2.59 10.23
CA ARG A 92 -5.65 1.86 11.52
C ARG A 92 -6.53 2.54 12.56
N ARG A 93 -6.55 3.87 12.62
CA ARG A 93 -7.42 4.63 13.53
C ARG A 93 -8.89 4.46 13.16
N VAL A 94 -9.23 4.56 11.86
CA VAL A 94 -10.59 4.32 11.37
C VAL A 94 -11.05 2.91 11.70
N ARG A 95 -10.16 1.90 11.55
CA ARG A 95 -10.46 0.52 11.97
C ARG A 95 -10.77 0.43 13.46
N ALA A 96 -9.95 1.06 14.30
CA ALA A 96 -10.17 1.07 15.75
C ALA A 96 -11.47 1.79 16.13
N GLU A 97 -11.81 2.89 15.45
CA GLU A 97 -13.05 3.64 15.63
C GLU A 97 -14.29 2.80 15.27
N LEU A 98 -14.27 2.12 14.12
CA LEU A 98 -15.34 1.21 13.73
C LEU A 98 -15.46 0.03 14.71
N GLN A 99 -14.33 -0.56 15.10
CA GLN A 99 -14.33 -1.66 16.07
C GLN A 99 -14.90 -1.22 17.43
N ALA A 100 -14.65 0.01 17.86
CA ALA A 100 -15.16 0.57 19.11
C ALA A 100 -16.67 0.83 19.09
N THR A 101 -17.27 1.00 17.91
CA THR A 101 -18.73 1.15 17.75
C THR A 101 -19.48 -0.15 18.11
N TYR A 102 -18.84 -1.30 17.99
CA TYR A 102 -19.44 -2.59 18.37
C TYR A 102 -19.28 -2.85 19.87
N THR A 103 -20.33 -2.56 20.64
CA THR A 103 -20.39 -2.82 22.08
C THR A 103 -20.71 -4.27 22.43
N ASP A 104 -21.38 -4.99 21.51
CA ASP A 104 -21.65 -6.42 21.63
C ASP A 104 -20.42 -7.26 21.22
N SER A 105 -20.05 -8.24 22.05
CA SER A 105 -18.84 -9.04 21.85
C SER A 105 -18.91 -9.92 20.60
N LEU A 106 -20.08 -10.44 20.25
CA LEU A 106 -20.26 -11.27 19.06
C LEU A 106 -20.20 -10.43 17.79
N ALA A 107 -20.79 -9.24 17.80
CA ALA A 107 -20.68 -8.29 16.69
C ALA A 107 -19.23 -7.85 16.45
N ARG A 108 -18.49 -7.56 17.53
CA ARG A 108 -17.06 -7.25 17.45
C ARG A 108 -16.25 -8.40 16.87
N GLN A 109 -16.48 -9.63 17.34
CA GLN A 109 -15.81 -10.81 16.81
C GLN A 109 -16.09 -11.02 15.31
N ARG A 110 -17.34 -10.80 14.86
CA ARG A 110 -17.70 -10.88 13.44
C ARG A 110 -17.00 -9.81 12.60
N PHE A 111 -16.84 -8.60 13.12
CA PHE A 111 -16.07 -7.55 12.46
C PHE A 111 -14.60 -7.94 12.32
N ASP A 112 -14.00 -8.46 13.39
CA ASP A 112 -12.61 -8.92 13.38
C ASP A 112 -12.41 -10.10 12.42
N ASP A 113 -13.35 -11.05 12.39
CA ASP A 113 -13.34 -12.16 11.43
C ASP A 113 -13.50 -11.69 9.99
N LEU A 114 -14.34 -10.68 9.73
CA LEU A 114 -14.48 -10.07 8.41
C LEU A 114 -13.13 -9.50 7.96
N LEU A 115 -12.42 -8.76 8.82
CA LEU A 115 -11.10 -8.22 8.49
C LEU A 115 -10.07 -9.31 8.24
N ARG A 116 -10.08 -10.36 9.08
CA ARG A 116 -9.14 -11.48 8.98
C ARG A 116 -9.37 -12.36 7.75
N THR A 117 -10.58 -12.39 7.19
CA THR A 117 -10.94 -13.27 6.07
C THR A 117 -11.09 -12.53 4.75
N GLN A 118 -11.83 -11.41 4.74
CA GLN A 118 -12.17 -10.71 3.50
C GLN A 118 -11.01 -9.88 2.96
N LEU A 119 -10.25 -9.19 3.82
CA LEU A 119 -9.12 -8.39 3.36
C LEU A 119 -8.06 -9.25 2.65
N PRO A 120 -7.61 -10.40 3.19
CA PRO A 120 -6.71 -11.28 2.46
C PRO A 120 -7.28 -11.79 1.13
N MET A 121 -8.59 -12.07 1.05
CA MET A 121 -9.20 -12.48 -0.22
C MET A 121 -9.21 -11.35 -1.25
N LEU A 122 -9.45 -10.10 -0.84
CA LEU A 122 -9.40 -8.95 -1.75
C LEU A 122 -7.97 -8.73 -2.25
N VAL A 123 -6.98 -8.80 -1.36
CA VAL A 123 -5.56 -8.73 -1.69
C VAL A 123 -5.18 -9.84 -2.66
N GLU A 124 -5.62 -11.07 -2.43
CA GLU A 124 -5.38 -12.21 -3.32
C GLU A 124 -5.94 -11.96 -4.72
N ARG A 125 -7.20 -11.55 -4.83
CA ARG A 125 -7.84 -11.27 -6.13
C ARG A 125 -7.09 -10.21 -6.92
N GLN A 126 -6.65 -9.14 -6.24
CA GLN A 126 -5.89 -8.08 -6.88
C GLN A 126 -4.49 -8.57 -7.29
N PHE A 127 -3.82 -9.31 -6.41
CA PHE A 127 -2.49 -9.85 -6.66
C PHE A 127 -2.46 -10.85 -7.83
N VAL A 128 -3.47 -11.71 -7.95
CA VAL A 128 -3.57 -12.73 -9.01
C VAL A 128 -3.50 -12.12 -10.41
N VAL A 129 -4.02 -10.90 -10.60
CA VAL A 129 -3.93 -10.20 -11.90
C VAL A 129 -2.47 -9.96 -12.28
N TYR A 130 -1.67 -9.39 -11.37
CA TYR A 130 -0.23 -9.19 -11.59
C TYR A 130 0.52 -10.52 -11.71
N SER A 131 0.18 -11.49 -10.86
CA SER A 131 0.84 -12.80 -10.86
C SER A 131 0.69 -13.49 -12.21
N ARG A 132 -0.53 -13.52 -12.76
CA ARG A 132 -0.81 -14.16 -14.05
C ARG A 132 -0.04 -13.48 -15.19
N SER A 133 -0.07 -12.15 -15.24
CA SER A 133 0.68 -11.41 -16.27
C SER A 133 2.18 -11.68 -16.23
N ILE A 134 2.75 -11.90 -15.04
CA ILE A 134 4.15 -12.34 -14.88
C ILE A 134 4.31 -13.79 -15.33
N ASP A 135 3.44 -14.69 -14.88
CA ASP A 135 3.56 -16.12 -15.18
C ASP A 135 3.41 -16.41 -16.68
N ASP A 136 2.64 -15.59 -17.39
CA ASP A 136 2.38 -15.66 -18.83
C ASP A 136 3.58 -15.26 -19.70
N GLN A 137 4.64 -14.64 -19.14
CA GLN A 137 5.85 -14.33 -19.91
C GLN A 137 6.66 -15.60 -20.21
N ALA A 138 7.28 -15.66 -21.39
CA ALA A 138 7.91 -16.88 -21.89
C ALA A 138 9.27 -17.18 -21.24
N THR A 139 10.02 -16.14 -20.88
CA THR A 139 11.38 -16.27 -20.32
C THR A 139 11.52 -15.61 -18.96
N GLU A 140 12.49 -16.05 -18.16
CA GLU A 140 12.79 -15.41 -16.86
C GLU A 140 13.21 -13.95 -17.00
N ALA A 141 13.89 -13.59 -18.11
CA ALA A 141 14.26 -12.22 -18.41
C ALA A 141 13.03 -11.33 -18.64
N GLU A 142 12.06 -11.78 -19.44
CA GLU A 142 10.81 -11.04 -19.66
C GLU A 142 9.98 -10.91 -18.36
N LYS A 143 10.03 -11.92 -17.48
CA LYS A 143 9.42 -11.85 -16.14
C LYS A 143 10.08 -10.77 -15.27
N ALA A 144 11.41 -10.73 -15.26
CA ALA A 144 12.16 -9.70 -14.55
C ALA A 144 11.87 -8.29 -15.10
N ASP A 145 11.84 -8.14 -16.43
CA ASP A 145 11.53 -6.86 -17.09
C ASP A 145 10.11 -6.37 -16.75
N LEU A 146 9.11 -7.26 -16.76
CA LEU A 146 7.74 -6.91 -16.37
C LEU A 146 7.65 -6.53 -14.89
N CYS A 147 8.36 -7.25 -14.02
CA CYS A 147 8.47 -6.92 -12.60
C CYS A 147 9.07 -5.52 -12.37
N ASP A 148 10.14 -5.18 -13.09
CA ASP A 148 10.72 -3.84 -13.06
C ASP A 148 9.72 -2.79 -13.58
N GLY A 149 8.93 -3.13 -14.59
CA GLY A 149 7.82 -2.31 -15.05
C GLY A 149 6.80 -1.98 -13.96
N TYR A 150 6.40 -2.96 -13.15
CA TYR A 150 5.52 -2.69 -12.00
C TYR A 150 6.17 -1.83 -10.93
N PHE A 151 7.46 -2.02 -10.64
CA PHE A 151 8.15 -1.18 -9.66
C PHE A 151 8.37 0.25 -10.17
N ASN A 152 8.54 0.44 -11.48
CA ASN A 152 8.52 1.76 -12.09
C ASN A 152 7.14 2.42 -11.94
N ALA A 153 6.05 1.67 -12.12
CA ALA A 153 4.70 2.20 -11.87
C ALA A 153 4.47 2.63 -10.39
N VAL A 154 5.10 1.94 -9.43
CA VAL A 154 5.10 2.36 -8.01
C VAL A 154 5.85 3.69 -7.83
N ASP A 155 6.97 3.87 -8.51
CA ASP A 155 7.74 5.11 -8.45
C ASP A 155 7.04 6.27 -9.17
N ASP A 156 6.34 5.96 -10.26
CA ASP A 156 5.48 6.89 -11.01
C ASP A 156 4.14 7.18 -10.32
N LEU A 157 4.02 6.80 -9.04
CA LEU A 157 2.88 7.09 -8.16
C LEU A 157 1.56 6.42 -8.59
N GLN A 158 1.58 5.44 -9.50
CA GLN A 158 0.37 4.75 -9.97
C GLN A 158 -0.23 3.81 -8.91
N PHE A 159 0.47 3.61 -7.79
CA PHE A 159 -0.04 2.91 -6.62
C PHE A 159 -0.43 3.86 -5.48
N ASP A 160 -0.29 5.18 -5.71
CA ASP A 160 -0.57 6.17 -4.69
C ASP A 160 -2.07 6.45 -4.60
N LEU A 161 -2.58 6.52 -3.36
CA LEU A 161 -4.01 6.68 -3.11
C LEU A 161 -4.57 7.94 -3.79
N LYS A 162 -3.78 9.02 -3.87
CA LYS A 162 -4.17 10.27 -4.56
C LYS A 162 -4.43 10.10 -6.06
N VAL A 163 -3.81 9.12 -6.70
CA VAL A 163 -4.02 8.79 -8.11
C VAL A 163 -5.16 7.79 -8.25
N ASN A 164 -5.16 6.77 -7.41
CA ASN A 164 -5.96 5.57 -7.60
C ASN A 164 -7.37 5.70 -7.03
N ASP A 165 -7.48 6.50 -5.97
CA ASP A 165 -8.71 6.73 -5.22
C ASP A 165 -8.68 8.14 -4.59
N PRO A 166 -8.85 9.19 -5.41
CA PRO A 166 -8.75 10.56 -4.94
C PRO A 166 -9.80 10.92 -3.88
N ALA A 167 -10.97 10.27 -3.92
CA ALA A 167 -12.03 10.48 -2.95
C ALA A 167 -11.63 9.97 -1.55
N LEU A 168 -11.03 8.79 -1.48
CA LEU A 168 -10.53 8.25 -0.23
C LEU A 168 -9.29 9.02 0.28
N ALA A 169 -8.41 9.45 -0.62
CA ALA A 169 -7.29 10.32 -0.25
C ALA A 169 -7.80 11.63 0.39
N ALA A 170 -8.77 12.30 -0.24
CA ALA A 170 -9.37 13.52 0.31
C ALA A 170 -10.09 13.28 1.65
N PHE A 171 -10.69 12.11 1.83
CA PHE A 171 -11.28 11.71 3.12
C PHE A 171 -10.21 11.59 4.21
N PHE A 172 -9.08 10.94 3.93
CA PHE A 172 -7.97 10.87 4.88
C PHE A 172 -7.35 12.25 5.16
N ASP A 173 -7.12 13.07 4.12
CA ASP A 173 -6.54 14.40 4.26
C ASP A 173 -7.36 15.28 5.22
N ARG A 174 -8.69 15.28 5.09
CA ARG A 174 -9.58 16.02 6.01
C ARG A 174 -9.44 15.55 7.45
N ARG A 175 -9.40 14.23 7.69
CA ARG A 175 -9.31 13.65 9.04
C ARG A 175 -7.95 13.91 9.69
N ILE A 176 -6.87 13.81 8.91
CA ILE A 176 -5.52 14.09 9.38
C ILE A 176 -5.41 15.58 9.74
N ALA A 177 -5.92 16.48 8.91
CA ALA A 177 -5.94 17.92 9.18
C ALA A 177 -6.74 18.28 10.45
N ALA A 178 -7.97 17.76 10.60
CA ALA A 178 -8.80 17.99 11.78
C ALA A 178 -8.12 17.51 13.09
N ARG A 179 -7.31 16.46 13.02
CA ARG A 179 -6.51 15.98 14.17
C ARG A 179 -5.33 16.89 14.48
N ALA A 180 -4.66 17.46 13.48
CA ALA A 180 -3.59 18.42 13.70
C ALA A 180 -4.12 19.70 14.39
N GLU A 181 -5.32 20.16 14.01
CA GLU A 181 -5.98 21.31 14.61
C GLU A 181 -6.44 21.04 16.05
N SER A 182 -7.05 19.87 16.31
CA SER A 182 -7.49 19.49 17.67
C SER A 182 -6.32 19.09 18.59
N GLY A 183 -5.20 18.63 18.03
CA GLY A 183 -3.96 18.37 18.76
C GLY A 183 -3.10 19.61 19.04
N GLY A 184 -3.34 20.72 18.33
CA GLY A 184 -2.65 22.00 18.52
C GLY A 184 -3.26 22.90 19.60
N ALA A 185 -4.43 22.53 20.14
CA ALA A 185 -5.16 23.30 21.15
C ALA A 185 -5.04 22.71 22.58
N SER A 186 -3.87 22.17 22.94
CA SER A 186 -3.54 21.77 24.32
C SER A 186 -2.28 22.48 24.83
N GLN A 187 -2.53 23.68 25.38
CA GLN A 187 -1.90 24.36 26.52
C GLN A 187 -0.54 25.11 26.37
N PRO A 188 -0.50 26.41 26.72
CA PRO A 188 0.72 27.16 26.97
C PRO A 188 1.20 26.93 28.41
N ASP A 189 2.24 26.13 28.61
CA ASP A 189 2.93 26.08 29.90
C ASP A 189 3.87 27.27 30.03
N GLY A 190 3.28 28.42 30.36
CA GLY A 190 3.96 29.46 31.10
C GLY A 190 3.97 29.10 32.59
N ARG A 191 5.11 28.61 33.09
CA ARG A 191 5.60 28.94 34.44
C ARG A 191 7.08 28.59 34.64
N SER A 192 7.85 29.68 34.65
CA SER A 192 8.98 30.03 35.53
C SER A 192 10.23 29.17 35.65
N ALA A 193 11.34 29.85 35.37
CA ALA A 193 12.70 29.56 35.78
C ALA A 193 12.94 29.70 37.30
N ALA A 194 14.10 29.16 37.74
CA ALA A 194 14.81 29.29 39.03
C ALA A 194 14.18 28.52 40.21
N ASP A 195 14.87 27.71 41.02
CA ASP A 195 16.27 27.71 41.51
C ASP A 195 16.81 26.24 41.54
N ALA A 196 18.03 25.93 41.09
CA ALA A 196 19.33 26.12 41.74
C ALA A 196 19.55 25.31 43.04
N SER A 197 20.59 24.47 42.99
CA SER A 197 21.31 23.80 44.10
C SER A 197 20.66 22.49 44.60
N SER A 198 21.24 21.31 44.42
CA SER A 198 22.59 20.95 44.89
C SER A 198 23.08 19.64 44.25
N SER A 199 24.37 19.59 43.94
CA SER A 199 25.22 18.38 43.82
C SER A 199 26.46 18.64 44.70
N PRO A 200 27.40 17.70 45.02
CA PRO A 200 27.57 16.34 44.46
C PRO A 200 28.06 15.22 45.44
N SER A 201 27.94 13.97 44.96
CA SER A 201 28.90 12.83 45.05
C SER A 201 29.21 12.12 46.40
N PRO A 202 29.98 10.99 46.38
CA PRO A 202 29.64 9.69 45.79
C PRO A 202 29.92 8.53 46.79
N ASP A 203 29.46 7.31 46.53
CA ASP A 203 30.18 6.15 47.06
C ASP A 203 30.22 4.99 46.08
N ALA A 204 31.44 4.49 45.93
CA ALA A 204 31.84 3.45 45.02
C ALA A 204 31.47 2.07 45.59
N THR A 205 31.12 1.13 44.73
CA THR A 205 31.71 -0.22 44.81
C THR A 205 31.45 -0.99 43.52
N ALA A 206 32.56 -1.38 42.90
CA ALA A 206 32.64 -2.29 41.79
C ALA A 206 32.27 -3.73 42.23
N SER A 207 31.63 -4.49 41.34
CA SER A 207 32.11 -5.82 40.88
C SER A 207 31.05 -6.49 39.99
N ALA A 208 31.46 -6.84 38.77
CA ALA A 208 30.80 -7.82 37.91
C ALA A 208 31.44 -9.22 38.12
N PRO A 209 31.13 -10.25 37.31
CA PRO A 209 29.93 -11.08 37.37
C PRO A 209 30.28 -12.57 37.60
N SER A 210 29.34 -13.39 38.06
CA SER A 210 29.52 -14.86 38.15
C SER A 210 28.35 -15.62 37.53
N VAL A 211 28.64 -16.34 36.44
CA VAL A 211 27.82 -17.39 35.82
C VAL A 211 28.14 -18.74 36.49
N PRO A 212 27.16 -19.64 36.67
CA PRO A 212 27.43 -21.08 36.69
C PRO A 212 26.52 -21.88 35.73
N PRO A 213 26.85 -23.17 35.48
CA PRO A 213 26.74 -23.79 34.17
C PRO A 213 25.44 -24.58 33.92
N ALA A 214 25.23 -24.86 32.64
CA ALA A 214 24.21 -25.74 32.09
C ALA A 214 24.37 -27.20 32.55
N LYS A 215 23.23 -27.90 32.60
CA LYS A 215 23.12 -29.35 32.71
C LYS A 215 22.10 -29.84 31.69
#